data_AF-A0A5P1EU78-F1
#
_entry.id   AF-A0A5P1EU78-F1
#
_cell.length_a   1.000
_cell.length_b   1.000
_cell.length_c   1.000
_cell.angle_alpha   90.00
_cell.angle_beta   90.00
_cell.angle_gamma   90.00
#
_symmetry.space_group_name_H-M   'P 1'
#
loop_
_entity.id
_entity.type
_entity.pdbx_description
1 polymer ?
#
loop_
_entity_poly.entity_id
_entity_poly.type
_entity_poly.pdbx_seq_one_letter_code
_entity_poly.pdbx_strand_id
1 'polypeptide(L)'
;MTTLSLPSPGTLRHAVIQEEPLWIIFKRDMVITLKQELIMNNFKTIDGQGVNVHIANGACITIQFVTNIIIHGVHIHDCNPTGNAMVRRSPSHYRWRTMTDGDGVSIFGGSHVWVDHCSLSNCDDGLIDAIVGSTAITISNNYFTHHNEVMLLGHSDSYERDKIMQVTIAFNHFREGLIQRMPRYKLKL
;
A
#
# COMPACT_ATOMS: atom_id res chain seq x y z
N MET A 1 -14.83 13.78 9.87
CA MET A 1 -14.46 12.70 10.81
C MET A 1 -13.17 13.08 11.48
N THR A 2 -13.24 13.38 12.78
CA THR A 2 -12.06 13.44 13.65
C THR A 2 -11.50 12.02 13.80
N THR A 3 -10.19 11.91 13.91
CA THR A 3 -9.42 10.66 13.88
C THR A 3 -9.67 9.71 15.05
N LEU A 4 -10.48 10.13 16.03
CA LEU A 4 -10.81 9.36 17.24
C LEU A 4 -12.08 8.50 17.07
N SER A 5 -13.04 8.90 16.23
CA SER A 5 -14.27 8.14 16.00
C SER A 5 -13.98 6.85 15.22
N LEU A 6 -14.69 5.77 15.54
CA LEU A 6 -14.66 4.56 14.72
C LEU A 6 -15.09 4.91 13.29
N PRO A 7 -14.37 4.42 12.25
CA PRO A 7 -14.81 4.59 10.88
C PRO A 7 -16.20 3.98 10.71
N SER A 8 -17.08 4.63 9.95
CA SER A 8 -18.45 4.14 9.77
C SER A 8 -18.47 2.83 8.97
N PRO A 9 -19.31 1.84 9.34
CA PRO A 9 -19.57 0.67 8.51
C PRO A 9 -19.93 1.07 7.07
N GLY A 10 -19.44 0.30 6.10
CA GLY A 10 -19.57 0.60 4.67
C GLY A 10 -18.45 1.48 4.11
N THR A 11 -17.54 2.00 4.93
CA THR A 11 -16.31 2.66 4.45
C THR A 11 -15.16 1.67 4.28
N LEU A 12 -14.25 1.93 3.32
CA LEU A 12 -13.04 1.13 3.15
C LEU A 12 -12.21 1.07 4.44
N ARG A 13 -12.04 2.21 5.12
CA ARG A 13 -11.30 2.28 6.40
C ARG A 13 -11.93 1.41 7.48
N HIS A 14 -13.25 1.33 7.57
CA HIS A 14 -13.88 0.41 8.50
C HIS A 14 -13.53 -1.03 8.16
N ALA A 15 -13.65 -1.44 6.91
CA ALA A 15 -13.43 -2.83 6.51
C ALA A 15 -11.98 -3.29 6.73
N VAL A 16 -10.98 -2.50 6.35
CA VAL A 16 -9.57 -2.94 6.42
C VAL A 16 -9.03 -3.09 7.84
N ILE A 17 -9.65 -2.47 8.84
CA ILE A 17 -9.20 -2.56 10.24
C ILE A 17 -9.85 -3.71 11.00
N GLN A 18 -10.87 -4.39 10.47
CA GLN A 18 -11.55 -5.46 11.21
C GLN A 18 -10.61 -6.61 11.58
N GLU A 19 -10.93 -7.33 12.65
CA GLU A 19 -10.08 -8.42 13.16
C GLU A 19 -10.25 -9.69 12.32
N GLU A 20 -11.47 -9.96 11.84
CA GLU A 20 -11.76 -11.10 10.99
C GLU A 20 -11.18 -10.94 9.57
N PRO A 21 -10.85 -12.06 8.88
CA PRO A 21 -10.51 -12.02 7.47
C PRO A 21 -11.63 -11.43 6.64
N LEU A 22 -11.32 -10.50 5.74
CA LEU A 22 -12.33 -9.88 4.87
C LEU A 22 -11.84 -9.77 3.43
N TRP A 23 -12.76 -10.10 2.52
CA TRP A 23 -12.67 -9.78 1.10
C TRP A 23 -13.53 -8.54 0.83
N ILE A 24 -12.87 -7.44 0.50
CA ILE A 24 -13.48 -6.11 0.43
C ILE A 24 -13.71 -5.78 -1.04
N ILE A 25 -14.98 -5.80 -1.44
CA ILE A 25 -15.44 -5.41 -2.78
C ILE A 25 -16.11 -4.05 -2.76
N PHE A 26 -16.28 -3.49 -3.95
CA PHE A 26 -16.87 -2.17 -4.14
C PHE A 26 -18.16 -2.27 -4.98
N LYS A 27 -19.21 -1.56 -4.53
CA LYS A 27 -20.55 -1.64 -5.17
C LYS A 27 -20.64 -0.91 -6.51
N ARG A 28 -19.78 0.09 -6.72
CA ARG A 28 -19.80 1.01 -7.86
C ARG A 28 -18.47 1.71 -8.00
N ASP A 29 -18.27 2.37 -9.12
CA ASP A 29 -17.13 3.25 -9.35
C ASP A 29 -17.04 4.31 -8.25
N MET A 30 -15.81 4.58 -7.79
CA MET A 30 -15.56 5.56 -6.75
C MET A 30 -14.14 6.08 -6.75
N VAL A 31 -14.00 7.35 -6.32
CA VAL A 31 -12.73 7.95 -5.97
C VAL A 31 -12.70 8.12 -4.44
N ILE A 32 -11.70 7.52 -3.82
CA ILE A 32 -11.51 7.48 -2.36
C ILE A 32 -10.32 8.37 -2.03
N THR A 33 -10.60 9.55 -1.46
CA THR A 33 -9.57 10.43 -0.92
C THR A 33 -9.40 10.20 0.57
N LEU A 34 -8.27 9.60 0.95
CA LEU A 34 -7.96 9.31 2.34
C LEU A 34 -7.29 10.51 3.00
N LYS A 35 -7.79 10.90 4.17
CA LYS A 35 -7.21 12.01 4.95
C LYS A 35 -5.90 11.66 5.64
N GLN A 36 -5.67 10.37 5.87
CA GLN A 36 -4.55 9.78 6.61
C GLN A 36 -4.31 8.40 6.01
N GLU A 37 -3.13 7.82 6.19
CA GLU A 37 -2.80 6.51 5.59
C GLU A 37 -3.85 5.43 5.91
N LEU A 38 -4.10 4.54 4.96
CA LEU A 38 -4.96 3.38 5.13
C LEU A 38 -4.14 2.23 5.68
N ILE A 39 -3.84 2.30 6.97
CA ILE A 39 -3.26 1.17 7.70
C ILE A 39 -4.31 0.08 7.89
N MET A 40 -3.94 -1.16 7.61
CA MET A 40 -4.83 -2.31 7.62
C MET A 40 -4.39 -3.41 8.60
N ASN A 41 -5.34 -4.25 8.98
CA ASN A 41 -5.11 -5.45 9.79
C ASN A 41 -4.79 -6.65 8.89
N ASN A 42 -4.43 -7.78 9.48
CA ASN A 42 -4.14 -9.04 8.79
C ASN A 42 -5.32 -9.57 7.97
N PHE A 43 -5.03 -10.42 6.98
CA PHE A 43 -6.04 -11.21 6.24
C PHE A 43 -7.07 -10.32 5.53
N LYS A 44 -6.60 -9.40 4.70
CA LYS A 44 -7.46 -8.47 3.94
C LYS A 44 -7.20 -8.60 2.46
N THR A 45 -8.28 -8.68 1.70
CA THR A 45 -8.25 -8.49 0.24
C THR A 45 -9.01 -7.21 -0.09
N ILE A 46 -8.38 -6.29 -0.82
CA ILE A 46 -9.05 -5.17 -1.48
C ILE A 46 -9.18 -5.56 -2.95
N ASP A 47 -10.40 -5.66 -3.45
CA ASP A 47 -10.70 -6.15 -4.78
C ASP A 47 -11.60 -5.14 -5.52
N GLY A 48 -10.99 -4.43 -6.46
CA GLY A 48 -11.67 -3.47 -7.35
C GLY A 48 -12.28 -4.11 -8.60
N GLN A 49 -12.26 -5.44 -8.75
CA GLN A 49 -12.73 -6.08 -9.98
C GLN A 49 -14.19 -5.71 -10.30
N GLY A 50 -14.43 -5.40 -11.58
CA GLY A 50 -15.77 -5.10 -12.11
C GLY A 50 -16.24 -3.65 -11.90
N VAL A 51 -15.46 -2.82 -11.21
CA VAL A 51 -15.76 -1.39 -11.01
C VAL A 51 -14.48 -0.55 -11.05
N ASN A 52 -14.60 0.74 -11.33
CA ASN A 52 -13.44 1.62 -11.37
C ASN A 52 -13.21 2.31 -10.01
N VAL A 53 -12.23 1.82 -9.25
CA VAL A 53 -11.92 2.31 -7.90
C VAL A 53 -10.57 2.99 -7.89
N HIS A 54 -10.58 4.28 -7.57
CA HIS A 54 -9.39 5.10 -7.40
C HIS A 54 -9.14 5.38 -5.91
N ILE A 55 -7.92 5.15 -5.43
CA ILE A 55 -7.42 5.63 -4.15
C ILE A 55 -6.42 6.74 -4.46
N ALA A 56 -6.84 8.00 -4.27
CA ALA A 56 -6.11 9.12 -4.84
C ALA A 56 -6.30 10.47 -4.13
N ASN A 57 -5.40 11.42 -4.45
CA ASN A 57 -5.42 12.82 -4.02
C ASN A 57 -5.27 13.02 -2.50
N GLY A 58 -4.59 12.11 -1.83
CA GLY A 58 -4.43 12.13 -0.37
C GLY A 58 -3.49 11.03 0.07
N ALA A 59 -3.68 10.52 1.27
CA ALA A 59 -2.91 9.37 1.73
C ALA A 59 -3.26 8.11 0.93
N CYS A 60 -2.39 7.10 0.97
CA CYS A 60 -2.62 5.81 0.32
C CYS A 60 -2.39 4.65 1.30
N ILE A 61 -1.84 3.53 0.84
CA ILE A 61 -1.93 2.23 1.52
C ILE A 61 -0.70 1.95 2.38
N THR A 62 -0.92 1.55 3.64
CA THR A 62 0.16 1.12 4.55
C THR A 62 -0.10 -0.30 5.05
N ILE A 63 0.79 -1.23 4.71
CA ILE A 63 0.82 -2.62 5.17
C ILE A 63 1.94 -2.74 6.21
N GLN A 64 1.62 -2.50 7.48
CA GLN A 64 2.61 -2.43 8.55
C GLN A 64 2.46 -3.58 9.55
N PHE A 65 3.48 -4.44 9.64
CA PHE A 65 3.56 -5.58 10.57
C PHE A 65 2.34 -6.50 10.52
N VAL A 66 1.81 -6.72 9.32
CA VAL A 66 0.66 -7.60 9.07
C VAL A 66 0.95 -8.56 7.94
N THR A 67 0.13 -9.60 7.84
CA THR A 67 0.30 -10.68 6.88
C THR A 67 -0.97 -11.01 6.11
N ASN A 68 -0.81 -11.70 4.97
CA ASN A 68 -1.88 -12.19 4.11
C ASN A 68 -2.75 -11.05 3.58
N ILE A 69 -2.14 -10.18 2.77
CA ILE A 69 -2.79 -9.02 2.17
C ILE A 69 -2.79 -9.16 0.66
N ILE A 70 -3.94 -8.91 0.03
CA ILE A 70 -4.09 -8.82 -1.41
C ILE A 70 -4.64 -7.44 -1.77
N ILE A 71 -3.98 -6.74 -2.68
CA ILE A 71 -4.47 -5.49 -3.28
C ILE A 71 -4.63 -5.77 -4.77
N HIS A 72 -5.87 -5.78 -5.25
CA HIS A 72 -6.21 -6.23 -6.60
C HIS A 72 -7.13 -5.26 -7.32
N GLY A 73 -6.82 -4.95 -8.58
CA GLY A 73 -7.75 -4.30 -9.50
C GLY A 73 -8.12 -2.85 -9.14
N VAL A 74 -7.24 -2.11 -8.45
CA VAL A 74 -7.47 -0.71 -8.06
C VAL A 74 -6.49 0.25 -8.71
N HIS A 75 -6.89 1.51 -8.87
CA HIS A 75 -6.04 2.61 -9.32
C HIS A 75 -5.51 3.38 -8.10
N ILE A 76 -4.20 3.53 -7.97
CA ILE A 76 -3.53 4.20 -6.85
C ILE A 76 -2.63 5.30 -7.43
N HIS A 77 -2.98 6.56 -7.20
CA HIS A 77 -2.25 7.67 -7.81
C HIS A 77 -2.45 8.99 -7.09
N ASP A 78 -1.60 9.98 -7.34
CA ASP A 78 -1.65 11.29 -6.67
C ASP A 78 -1.64 11.14 -5.14
N CYS A 79 -0.86 10.17 -4.66
CA CYS A 79 -0.64 9.97 -3.23
C CYS A 79 0.25 11.09 -2.70
N ASN A 80 -0.13 11.67 -1.56
CA ASN A 80 0.52 12.82 -0.96
C ASN A 80 0.92 12.53 0.49
N PRO A 81 1.98 13.18 1.02
CA PRO A 81 2.31 13.15 2.43
C PRO A 81 1.13 13.55 3.30
N THR A 82 0.76 12.70 4.24
CA THR A 82 -0.24 13.01 5.28
C THR A 82 0.27 12.52 6.62
N GLY A 83 -0.31 12.98 7.72
CA GLY A 83 0.09 12.52 9.04
C GLY A 83 -0.30 13.50 10.11
N ASN A 84 0.48 13.46 11.20
CA ASN A 84 0.28 14.24 12.40
C ASN A 84 -1.14 14.07 12.94
N ALA A 85 -1.54 12.80 13.03
CA ALA A 85 -2.87 12.41 13.42
C ALA A 85 -2.87 11.05 14.12
N MET A 86 -3.93 10.80 14.89
CA MET A 86 -4.25 9.45 15.34
C MET A 86 -4.74 8.62 14.16
N VAL A 87 -4.22 7.41 13.99
CA VAL A 87 -4.68 6.48 12.95
C VAL A 87 -4.99 5.13 13.59
N ARG A 88 -6.16 4.58 13.23
CA ARG A 88 -6.61 3.24 13.66
C ARG A 88 -6.05 2.17 12.75
N ARG A 89 -5.47 1.12 13.36
CA ARG A 89 -5.07 -0.13 12.68
C ARG A 89 -5.94 -1.33 13.02
N SER A 90 -6.71 -1.23 14.09
CA SER A 90 -7.75 -2.20 14.47
C SER A 90 -8.93 -1.48 15.13
N PRO A 91 -10.06 -2.16 15.44
CA PRO A 91 -11.20 -1.52 16.10
C PRO A 91 -10.82 -1.00 17.49
N SER A 92 -9.91 -1.69 18.18
CA SER A 92 -9.46 -1.39 19.54
C SER A 92 -8.18 -0.56 19.60
N HIS A 93 -7.38 -0.49 18.53
CA HIS A 93 -6.05 0.11 18.58
C HIS A 93 -5.85 1.25 17.57
N TYR A 94 -5.43 2.40 18.09
CA TYR A 94 -5.03 3.58 17.34
C TYR A 94 -3.76 4.20 17.95
N ARG A 95 -2.93 4.81 17.13
CA ARG A 95 -1.69 5.48 17.56
C ARG A 95 -1.46 6.76 16.77
N TRP A 96 -0.67 7.66 17.36
CA TRP A 96 -0.17 8.82 16.66
C TRP A 96 0.75 8.39 15.53
N ARG A 97 0.55 8.95 14.33
CA ARG A 97 1.38 8.74 13.15
C ARG A 97 1.95 10.09 12.72
N THR A 98 3.25 10.09 12.47
CA THR A 98 3.97 11.23 11.90
C THR A 98 3.66 11.34 10.40
N MET A 99 4.26 12.32 9.73
CA MET A 99 4.16 12.45 8.28
C MET A 99 4.61 11.15 7.59
N THR A 100 3.83 10.70 6.62
CA THR A 100 4.18 9.67 5.64
C THR A 100 4.90 10.31 4.46
N ASP A 101 5.67 9.52 3.74
CA ASP A 101 6.42 9.99 2.57
C ASP A 101 5.53 10.22 1.33
N GLY A 102 4.36 9.59 1.28
CA GLY A 102 3.40 9.76 0.19
C GLY A 102 3.45 8.65 -0.86
N ASP A 103 3.91 7.46 -0.48
CA ASP A 103 3.93 6.29 -1.38
C ASP A 103 2.52 5.83 -1.77
N GLY A 104 2.45 5.12 -2.91
CA GLY A 104 1.24 4.37 -3.29
C GLY A 104 0.92 3.22 -2.33
N VAL A 105 1.87 2.29 -2.19
CA VAL A 105 1.77 1.12 -1.30
C VAL A 105 3.06 0.97 -0.50
N SER A 106 3.02 1.27 0.80
CA SER A 106 4.14 1.05 1.71
C SER A 106 3.97 -0.28 2.47
N ILE A 107 4.93 -1.19 2.33
CA ILE A 107 5.00 -2.50 3.01
C ILE A 107 6.15 -2.47 4.01
N PHE A 108 5.80 -2.44 5.29
CA PHE A 108 6.73 -2.27 6.40
C PHE A 108 6.68 -3.46 7.35
N GLY A 109 7.68 -4.34 7.29
CA GLY A 109 7.69 -5.61 8.02
C GLY A 109 6.48 -6.49 7.73
N GLY A 110 5.92 -6.40 6.53
CA GLY A 110 4.79 -7.21 6.08
C GLY A 110 5.23 -8.53 5.44
N SER A 111 4.38 -9.55 5.48
CA SER A 111 4.66 -10.84 4.82
C SER A 111 3.44 -11.43 4.12
N HIS A 112 3.65 -12.22 3.07
CA HIS A 112 2.56 -12.80 2.27
C HIS A 112 1.65 -11.69 1.72
N VAL A 113 2.23 -10.81 0.91
CA VAL A 113 1.55 -9.68 0.29
C VAL A 113 1.52 -9.87 -1.23
N TRP A 114 0.36 -9.62 -1.84
CA TRP A 114 0.20 -9.66 -3.28
C TRP A 114 -0.41 -8.34 -3.79
N VAL A 115 0.34 -7.60 -4.60
CA VAL A 115 -0.16 -6.42 -5.32
C VAL A 115 -0.31 -6.81 -6.79
N ASP A 116 -1.55 -6.88 -7.26
CA ASP A 116 -1.89 -7.50 -8.54
C ASP A 116 -2.89 -6.69 -9.36
N HIS A 117 -2.69 -6.60 -10.68
CA HIS A 117 -3.60 -5.90 -11.60
C HIS A 117 -3.96 -4.45 -11.16
N CYS A 118 -3.07 -3.80 -10.41
CA CYS A 118 -3.28 -2.42 -10.00
C CYS A 118 -2.66 -1.46 -11.03
N SER A 119 -3.21 -0.26 -11.12
CA SER A 119 -2.59 0.83 -11.87
C SER A 119 -1.98 1.82 -10.89
N LEU A 120 -0.68 2.11 -11.01
CA LEU A 120 0.04 3.01 -10.10
C LEU A 120 0.78 4.11 -10.85
N SER A 121 0.63 5.36 -10.41
CA SER A 121 1.29 6.52 -11.04
C SER A 121 1.31 7.76 -10.15
N ASN A 122 2.25 8.67 -10.40
CA ASN A 122 2.24 10.05 -9.89
C ASN A 122 2.02 10.17 -8.37
N CYS A 123 2.68 9.34 -7.57
CA CYS A 123 2.74 9.53 -6.12
C CYS A 123 3.83 10.57 -5.76
N ASP A 124 3.86 11.05 -4.51
CA ASP A 124 4.87 12.03 -4.09
C ASP A 124 6.26 11.40 -3.95
N ASP A 125 6.36 10.19 -3.39
CA ASP A 125 7.61 9.44 -3.21
C ASP A 125 7.65 8.12 -4.03
N GLY A 126 7.45 6.95 -3.42
CA GLY A 126 7.46 5.65 -4.11
C GLY A 126 6.10 5.22 -4.69
N LEU A 127 6.07 4.34 -5.71
CA LEU A 127 4.81 3.63 -6.03
C LEU A 127 4.60 2.42 -5.12
N ILE A 128 5.64 1.57 -4.98
CA ILE A 128 5.62 0.42 -4.07
C ILE A 128 6.95 0.34 -3.33
N ASP A 129 6.88 0.48 -2.01
CA ASP A 129 8.05 0.39 -1.13
C ASP A 129 7.91 -0.80 -0.19
N ALA A 130 8.90 -1.70 -0.20
CA ALA A 130 8.95 -2.86 0.69
C ALA A 130 10.24 -2.84 1.51
N ILE A 131 10.10 -2.62 2.82
CA ILE A 131 11.24 -2.36 3.72
C ILE A 131 11.06 -3.08 5.06
N VAL A 132 12.12 -3.08 5.87
CA VAL A 132 12.10 -3.50 7.29
C VAL A 132 11.70 -4.97 7.47
N GLY A 133 12.44 -5.87 6.84
CA GLY A 133 12.25 -7.32 6.94
C GLY A 133 11.00 -7.84 6.24
N SER A 134 10.44 -7.06 5.31
CA SER A 134 9.30 -7.51 4.50
C SER A 134 9.72 -8.65 3.57
N THR A 135 8.86 -9.67 3.41
CA THR A 135 9.18 -10.87 2.63
C THR A 135 7.94 -11.58 2.09
N ALA A 136 8.12 -12.59 1.24
CA ALA A 136 7.04 -13.32 0.58
C ALA A 136 6.04 -12.36 -0.11
N ILE A 137 6.59 -11.46 -0.94
CA ILE A 137 5.82 -10.47 -1.69
C ILE A 137 5.74 -10.89 -3.16
N THR A 138 4.58 -10.76 -3.77
CA THR A 138 4.42 -10.82 -5.22
C THR A 138 3.86 -9.50 -5.72
N ILE A 139 4.48 -8.94 -6.75
CA ILE A 139 4.02 -7.75 -7.46
C ILE A 139 3.84 -8.17 -8.91
N SER A 140 2.60 -8.33 -9.36
CA SER A 140 2.32 -8.87 -10.69
C SER A 140 1.23 -8.18 -11.47
N ASN A 141 1.32 -8.23 -12.81
CA ASN A 141 0.28 -7.70 -13.71
C ASN A 141 -0.09 -6.22 -13.49
N ASN A 142 0.75 -5.46 -12.79
CA ASN A 142 0.45 -4.06 -12.50
C ASN A 142 0.85 -3.17 -13.67
N TYR A 143 0.21 -2.02 -13.78
CA TYR A 143 0.49 -1.01 -14.79
C TYR A 143 1.10 0.22 -14.13
N PHE A 144 2.39 0.48 -14.40
CA PHE A 144 3.16 1.58 -13.82
C PHE A 144 3.43 2.65 -14.87
N THR A 145 3.11 3.91 -14.58
CA THR A 145 3.37 5.05 -15.48
C THR A 145 3.68 6.33 -14.73
N HIS A 146 4.24 7.33 -15.43
CA HIS A 146 4.33 8.72 -14.97
C HIS A 146 4.85 8.86 -13.53
N HIS A 147 6.05 8.36 -13.27
CA HIS A 147 6.59 8.35 -11.92
C HIS A 147 8.12 8.25 -11.90
N ASN A 148 8.78 8.95 -10.98
CA ASN A 148 10.23 8.93 -10.88
C ASN A 148 10.74 7.65 -10.19
N GLU A 149 10.32 7.42 -8.95
CA GLU A 149 10.84 6.38 -8.07
C GLU A 149 9.85 5.21 -7.95
N VAL A 150 9.94 4.24 -8.86
CA VAL A 150 8.87 3.22 -9.01
C VAL A 150 8.79 2.26 -7.82
N MET A 151 9.87 1.55 -7.52
CA MET A 151 9.84 0.50 -6.50
C MET A 151 11.15 0.39 -5.72
N LEU A 152 11.08 0.58 -4.39
CA LEU A 152 12.21 0.38 -3.49
C LEU A 152 12.03 -0.91 -2.68
N LEU A 153 13.01 -1.80 -2.79
CA LEU A 153 13.08 -3.05 -2.03
C LEU A 153 14.30 -2.99 -1.08
N GLY A 154 14.04 -2.76 0.20
CA GLY A 154 15.06 -2.51 1.21
C GLY A 154 15.48 -1.04 1.28
N HIS A 155 15.57 -0.48 2.50
CA HIS A 155 15.86 0.94 2.70
C HIS A 155 17.34 1.23 2.97
N SER A 156 18.03 0.30 3.65
CA SER A 156 19.39 0.50 4.14
C SER A 156 20.27 -0.72 3.88
N ASP A 157 21.48 -0.46 3.37
CA ASP A 157 22.47 -1.47 3.05
C ASP A 157 22.92 -2.29 4.28
N SER A 158 22.75 -1.74 5.49
CA SER A 158 23.14 -2.37 6.75
C SER A 158 21.96 -2.99 7.52
N TYR A 159 20.76 -3.04 6.94
CA TYR A 159 19.60 -3.58 7.64
C TYR A 159 19.52 -5.09 7.50
N GLU A 160 20.19 -5.80 8.42
CA GLU A 160 20.33 -7.26 8.43
C GLU A 160 19.02 -8.05 8.28
N ARG A 161 17.89 -7.53 8.76
CA ARG A 161 16.59 -8.23 8.60
C ARG A 161 16.09 -8.24 7.16
N ASP A 162 16.61 -7.40 6.26
CA ASP A 162 16.24 -7.47 4.84
C ASP A 162 16.88 -8.67 4.12
N LYS A 163 17.79 -9.43 4.77
CA LYS A 163 18.33 -10.70 4.23
C LYS A 163 17.27 -11.78 3.95
N ILE A 164 16.14 -11.73 4.66
CA ILE A 164 15.04 -12.66 4.42
C ILE A 164 14.10 -12.20 3.29
N MET A 165 14.31 -11.00 2.73
CA MET A 165 13.42 -10.42 1.73
C MET A 165 13.36 -11.30 0.47
N GLN A 166 12.15 -11.71 0.11
CA GLN A 166 11.86 -12.41 -1.13
C GLN A 166 10.70 -11.71 -1.81
N VAL A 167 10.94 -11.21 -3.02
CA VAL A 167 9.96 -10.48 -3.82
C VAL A 167 9.96 -11.04 -5.24
N THR A 168 8.79 -11.47 -5.70
CA THR A 168 8.56 -11.87 -7.09
C THR A 168 7.96 -10.69 -7.84
N ILE A 169 8.64 -10.25 -8.91
CA ILE A 169 8.13 -9.21 -9.83
C ILE A 169 7.91 -9.88 -11.17
N ALA A 170 6.66 -10.00 -11.61
CA ALA A 170 6.32 -10.74 -12.82
C ALA A 170 5.18 -10.07 -13.60
N PHE A 171 5.25 -10.08 -14.93
CA PHE A 171 4.16 -9.63 -15.81
C PHE A 171 3.71 -8.16 -15.64
N ASN A 172 4.48 -7.33 -14.93
CA ASN A 172 4.17 -5.91 -14.79
C ASN A 172 4.46 -5.15 -16.08
N HIS A 173 3.64 -4.16 -16.35
CA HIS A 173 3.80 -3.21 -17.45
C HIS A 173 4.46 -1.94 -16.93
N PHE A 174 5.78 -1.83 -17.11
CA PHE A 174 6.50 -0.57 -16.96
C PHE A 174 6.40 0.21 -18.27
N ARG A 175 5.82 1.40 -18.22
CA ARG A 175 5.39 2.15 -19.40
C ARG A 175 5.90 3.58 -19.37
N GLU A 176 5.31 4.44 -20.18
CA GLU A 176 5.77 5.81 -20.39
C GLU A 176 5.81 6.64 -19.09
N GLY A 177 6.72 7.60 -19.08
CA GLY A 177 6.89 8.53 -17.96
C GLY A 177 7.56 7.95 -16.72
N LEU A 178 8.07 6.71 -16.77
CA LEU A 178 8.89 6.14 -15.69
C LEU A 178 10.36 6.54 -15.81
N ILE A 179 11.01 6.85 -14.69
CA ILE A 179 12.42 7.26 -14.68
C ILE A 179 13.33 6.14 -14.15
N GLN A 180 13.06 5.60 -12.96
CA GLN A 180 13.98 4.64 -12.30
C GLN A 180 13.29 3.68 -11.31
N ARG A 181 14.09 2.76 -10.75
CA ARG A 181 13.73 1.78 -9.70
C ARG A 181 12.71 0.71 -10.14
N MET A 182 13.00 -0.03 -11.22
CA MET A 182 12.14 -1.10 -11.77
C MET A 182 12.79 -2.51 -11.77
N PRO A 183 13.18 -3.09 -10.61
CA PRO A 183 13.19 -2.53 -9.26
C PRO A 183 14.54 -1.86 -8.88
N ARG A 184 14.59 -1.22 -7.71
CA ARG A 184 15.86 -0.95 -6.99
C ARG A 184 15.88 -1.77 -5.70
N TYR A 185 16.89 -2.62 -5.54
CA TYR A 185 17.13 -3.40 -4.33
C TYR A 185 18.32 -2.84 -3.54
N LYS A 186 18.23 -2.79 -2.21
CA LYS A 186 19.32 -2.40 -1.32
C LYS A 186 19.52 -3.42 -0.20
N LEU A 187 20.62 -4.16 -0.28
CA LEU A 187 21.18 -4.97 0.80
C LEU A 187 22.67 -5.19 0.50
N LYS A 188 23.53 -5.01 1.50
CA LYS A 188 24.92 -5.46 1.40
C LYS A 188 24.99 -6.92 1.83
N LEU A 189 25.35 -7.81 0.90
CA LEU A 189 25.63 -9.22 1.17
C LEU A 189 26.95 -9.38 1.94
#